data_AF-A0A7C1ZGR2-F1
#
_entry.id   AF-A0A7C1ZGR2-F1
#
_cell.length_a   1.000
_cell.length_b   1.000
_cell.length_c   1.000
_cell.angle_alpha   90.00
_cell.angle_beta   90.00
_cell.angle_gamma   90.00
#
_symmetry.space_group_name_H-M   'P 1'
#
loop_
_entity.id
_entity.type
_entity.pdbx_description
1 polymer ?
#
loop_
_entity_poly.entity_id
_entity_poly.type
_entity_poly.pdbx_seq_one_letter_code
_entity_poly.pdbx_strand_id
1 'polypeptide(L)'
;MTKRINYADNIFFMNLILKQLTSGLLLSIDAEFFLDKLYDDISFLDSTVGKILRSLKDNEQILNRLEYLKGLERLNQHFIDFLSGVVEGRFSFSNNLEYLFQQLNIMKVNRQQELLEIGSIIRNSQGPLGETNQMVSEEEFKFLLSDVDEEE
;
A
#
# COMPACT_ATOMS: atom_id res chain seq x y z
N MET A 1 -6.62 -17.42 -19.14
CA MET A 1 -6.16 -17.64 -17.75
C MET A 1 -5.79 -16.30 -17.15
N THR A 2 -6.66 -15.74 -16.33
CA THR A 2 -6.41 -14.46 -15.65
C THR A 2 -5.35 -14.72 -14.58
N LYS A 3 -4.12 -14.25 -14.78
CA LYS A 3 -3.06 -14.36 -13.76
C LYS A 3 -3.60 -13.73 -12.46
N ARG A 4 -3.75 -14.54 -11.42
CA ARG A 4 -4.20 -14.06 -10.11
C ARG A 4 -3.08 -13.21 -9.53
N ILE A 5 -3.28 -11.89 -9.50
CA ILE A 5 -2.31 -10.96 -8.90
C ILE A 5 -2.30 -11.22 -7.39
N ASN A 6 -1.15 -11.58 -6.82
CA ASN A 6 -1.01 -11.73 -5.38
C ASN A 6 -0.60 -10.38 -4.76
N TYR A 7 -1.60 -9.59 -4.35
CA TYR A 7 -1.36 -8.29 -3.74
C TYR A 7 -0.65 -8.38 -2.39
N ALA A 8 -0.93 -9.42 -1.59
CA ALA A 8 -0.28 -9.60 -0.29
C ALA A 8 1.23 -9.80 -0.46
N ASP A 9 1.64 -10.72 -1.32
CA ASP A 9 3.06 -11.00 -1.59
C ASP A 9 3.76 -9.80 -2.20
N ASN A 10 3.09 -9.09 -3.12
CA ASN A 10 3.63 -7.87 -3.71
C ASN A 10 3.89 -6.81 -2.64
N ILE A 11 2.90 -6.49 -1.81
CA ILE A 11 3.04 -5.50 -0.72
C ILE A 11 4.13 -5.94 0.26
N PHE A 12 4.20 -7.23 0.58
CA PHE A 12 5.25 -7.78 1.45
C PHE A 12 6.64 -7.59 0.84
N PHE A 13 6.81 -7.92 -0.43
CA PHE A 13 8.08 -7.75 -1.14
C PHE A 13 8.52 -6.29 -1.20
N MET A 14 7.59 -5.35 -1.45
CA MET A 14 7.88 -3.92 -1.43
C MET A 14 8.34 -3.45 -0.03
N ASN A 15 7.74 -3.97 1.04
CA ASN A 15 8.20 -3.69 2.40
C ASN A 15 9.62 -4.21 2.66
N LEU A 16 10.00 -5.37 2.10
CA LEU A 16 11.36 -5.90 2.24
C LEU A 16 12.38 -5.01 1.54
N ILE A 17 12.08 -4.55 0.31
CA ILE A 17 12.95 -3.63 -0.43
C ILE A 17 13.11 -2.33 0.36
N LEU A 18 12.01 -1.75 0.85
CA LEU A 18 12.06 -0.53 1.65
C LEU A 18 12.92 -0.68 2.91
N LYS A 19 12.78 -1.81 3.62
CA LYS A 19 13.61 -2.12 4.80
C LYS A 19 15.09 -2.23 4.43
N GLN A 20 15.42 -2.97 3.37
CA GLN A 20 16.79 -3.11 2.89
C GLN A 20 17.39 -1.76 2.51
N LEU A 21 16.64 -0.93 1.80
CA LEU A 21 17.05 0.41 1.38
C LEU A 21 17.31 1.32 2.59
N THR A 22 16.41 1.30 3.56
CA THR A 22 16.55 2.05 4.82
C THR A 22 17.80 1.63 5.58
N SER A 23 18.03 0.31 5.71
CA SER A 23 19.24 -0.20 6.34
C SER A 23 20.51 0.15 5.55
N GLY A 24 20.46 0.11 4.22
CA GLY A 24 21.58 0.45 3.34
C GLY A 24 22.01 1.91 3.48
N LEU A 25 21.06 2.84 3.58
CA LEU A 25 21.35 4.27 3.73
C LEU A 25 21.93 4.65 5.10
N LEU A 26 21.73 3.81 6.13
CA LEU A 26 22.41 3.95 7.42
C LEU A 26 23.88 3.55 7.37
N LEU A 27 24.30 2.79 6.35
CA LEU A 27 25.69 2.39 6.19
C LEU A 27 26.51 3.52 5.57
N SER A 28 27.78 3.62 5.95
CA SER A 28 28.76 4.50 5.30
C SER A 28 29.34 3.82 4.05
N ILE A 29 28.46 3.47 3.12
CA ILE A 29 28.85 2.91 1.81
C ILE A 29 29.27 4.03 0.85
N ASP A 30 30.14 3.67 -0.10
CA ASP A 30 30.69 4.60 -1.07
C ASP A 30 29.68 4.91 -2.18
N ALA A 31 29.45 6.21 -2.43
CA ALA A 31 28.47 6.68 -3.39
C ALA A 31 28.82 6.31 -4.82
N GLU A 32 30.11 6.18 -5.16
CA GLU A 32 30.55 5.83 -6.51
C GLU A 32 29.99 4.47 -6.98
N PHE A 33 29.76 3.55 -6.05
CA PHE A 33 29.29 2.20 -6.38
C PHE A 33 27.78 2.01 -6.27
N PHE A 34 27.10 2.77 -5.39
CA PHE A 34 25.75 2.43 -4.96
C PHE A 34 24.70 3.50 -5.26
N LEU A 35 25.10 4.72 -5.63
CA LEU A 35 24.17 5.84 -5.80
C LEU A 35 23.07 5.55 -6.84
N ASP A 36 23.44 5.09 -8.03
CA ASP A 36 22.49 4.78 -9.11
C ASP A 36 21.52 3.68 -8.70
N LYS A 37 22.03 2.63 -8.05
CA LYS A 37 21.21 1.52 -7.58
C LYS A 37 20.19 1.97 -6.52
N LEU A 38 20.62 2.82 -5.57
CA LEU A 38 19.73 3.35 -4.54
C LEU A 38 18.63 4.22 -5.17
N TYR A 39 18.97 5.05 -6.16
CA TYR A 39 17.99 5.85 -6.89
C TYR A 39 16.98 4.98 -7.65
N ASP A 40 17.47 3.96 -8.36
CA ASP A 40 16.63 3.03 -9.10
C ASP A 40 15.67 2.29 -8.17
N ASP A 41 16.14 1.87 -6.99
CA ASP A 41 15.31 1.19 -6.00
C ASP A 41 14.23 2.12 -5.42
N ILE A 42 14.56 3.40 -5.15
CA ILE A 42 13.56 4.42 -4.73
C ILE A 42 12.52 4.63 -5.82
N SER A 43 12.95 4.80 -7.07
CA SER A 43 12.07 5.03 -8.22
C SER A 43 11.20 3.80 -8.53
N PHE A 44 11.75 2.61 -8.34
CA PHE A 44 11.01 1.36 -8.43
C PHE A 44 9.94 1.25 -7.35
N LEU A 45 10.26 1.58 -6.09
CA LEU A 45 9.30 1.64 -4.99
C LEU A 45 8.15 2.57 -5.32
N ASP A 46 8.47 3.80 -5.72
CA ASP A 46 7.49 4.83 -6.06
C ASP A 46 6.56 4.38 -7.20
N SER A 47 7.13 3.97 -8.33
CA SER A 47 6.32 3.58 -9.49
C SER A 47 5.45 2.34 -9.22
N THR A 48 5.93 1.40 -8.41
CA THR A 48 5.23 0.14 -8.15
C THR A 48 4.12 0.30 -7.13
N VAL A 49 4.33 1.09 -6.06
CA VAL A 49 3.27 1.44 -5.09
C VAL A 49 2.09 2.11 -5.81
N GLY A 50 2.37 3.08 -6.70
CA GLY A 50 1.32 3.74 -7.49
C GLY A 50 0.57 2.80 -8.43
N LYS A 51 1.27 1.84 -9.05
CA LYS A 51 0.64 0.79 -9.89
C LYS A 51 -0.26 -0.14 -9.08
N ILE A 52 0.17 -0.56 -7.88
CA ILE A 52 -0.64 -1.40 -6.99
C ILE A 52 -1.90 -0.64 -6.58
N LEU A 53 -1.77 0.63 -6.18
CA LEU A 53 -2.91 1.48 -5.82
C LEU A 53 -3.91 1.56 -6.97
N ARG A 54 -3.45 1.91 -8.18
CA ARG A 54 -4.30 2.00 -9.36
C ARG A 54 -5.03 0.68 -9.62
N SER A 55 -4.32 -0.44 -9.57
CA SER A 55 -4.91 -1.77 -9.77
C SER A 55 -5.99 -2.13 -8.73
N LEU A 56 -5.80 -1.71 -7.47
CA LEU A 56 -6.81 -1.88 -6.41
C LEU A 56 -7.99 -0.92 -6.54
N LYS A 57 -7.81 0.26 -7.15
CA LYS A 57 -8.89 1.20 -7.47
C LYS A 57 -9.74 0.70 -8.63
N ASP A 58 -9.10 0.24 -9.70
CA ASP A 58 -9.76 -0.18 -10.93
C ASP A 58 -10.56 -1.49 -10.77
N ASN A 59 -10.25 -2.31 -9.76
CA ASN A 59 -10.94 -3.58 -9.48
C ASN A 59 -11.53 -3.62 -8.07
N GLU A 60 -12.80 -3.24 -7.92
CA GLU A 60 -13.50 -3.27 -6.63
C GLU A 60 -13.89 -4.68 -6.17
N GLN A 61 -14.01 -5.65 -7.10
CA GLN A 61 -14.43 -7.03 -6.81
C GLN A 61 -13.30 -7.95 -6.30
N ILE A 62 -12.15 -7.37 -5.91
CA ILE A 62 -11.04 -8.15 -5.36
C ILE A 62 -11.40 -8.67 -3.95
N LEU A 63 -11.33 -9.98 -3.76
CA LEU A 63 -11.43 -10.59 -2.44
C LEU A 63 -10.32 -10.01 -1.53
N ASN A 64 -10.67 -9.66 -0.29
CA ASN A 64 -9.75 -9.06 0.69
C ASN A 64 -9.15 -7.71 0.27
N ARG A 65 -9.79 -6.98 -0.67
CA ARG A 65 -9.35 -5.66 -1.12
C ARG A 65 -9.05 -4.69 0.02
N LEU A 66 -9.90 -4.69 1.07
CA LEU A 66 -9.71 -3.82 2.23
C LEU A 66 -8.40 -4.15 2.99
N GLU A 67 -8.04 -5.43 3.10
CA GLU A 67 -6.79 -5.85 3.73
C GLU A 67 -5.58 -5.39 2.91
N TYR A 68 -5.66 -5.52 1.59
CA TYR A 68 -4.60 -5.05 0.68
C TYR A 68 -4.46 -3.53 0.71
N LEU A 69 -5.57 -2.78 0.76
CA LEU A 69 -5.53 -1.32 0.92
C LEU A 69 -4.89 -0.91 2.25
N LYS A 70 -5.22 -1.57 3.36
CA LYS A 70 -4.57 -1.33 4.67
C LYS A 70 -3.07 -1.68 4.64
N GLY A 71 -2.70 -2.77 3.98
CA GLY A 71 -1.29 -3.14 3.79
C GLY A 71 -0.53 -2.10 2.97
N LEU A 72 -1.15 -1.61 1.90
CA LEU A 72 -0.60 -0.55 1.04
C LEU A 72 -0.52 0.80 1.76
N GLU A 73 -1.51 1.14 2.57
CA GLU A 73 -1.52 2.34 3.42
C GLU A 73 -0.29 2.38 4.33
N ARG A 74 -0.02 1.28 5.06
CA ARG A 74 1.16 1.17 5.94
C ARG A 74 2.47 1.24 5.16
N LEU A 75 2.57 0.55 4.02
CA LEU A 75 3.74 0.62 3.16
C LEU A 75 3.98 2.07 2.68
N ASN A 76 2.93 2.77 2.28
CA ASN A 76 3.01 4.14 1.81
C ASN A 76 3.44 5.09 2.94
N GLN A 77 2.90 4.93 4.16
CA GLN A 77 3.34 5.67 5.34
C GLN A 77 4.85 5.47 5.60
N HIS A 78 5.31 4.22 5.66
CA HIS A 78 6.74 3.93 5.86
C HIS A 78 7.60 4.52 4.73
N PHE A 79 7.11 4.53 3.49
CA PHE A 79 7.84 5.11 2.37
C PHE A 79 7.92 6.63 2.46
N ILE A 80 6.85 7.31 2.89
CA ILE A 80 6.85 8.76 3.16
C ILE A 80 7.82 9.11 4.28
N ASP A 81 7.84 8.31 5.37
CA ASP A 81 8.78 8.49 6.48
C ASP A 81 10.23 8.30 6.03
N PHE A 82 10.47 7.30 5.19
CA PHE A 82 11.75 7.05 4.55
C PHE A 82 12.19 8.25 3.70
N LEU A 83 11.35 8.73 2.78
CA LEU A 83 11.66 9.89 1.92
C LEU A 83 11.93 11.15 2.76
N SER A 84 11.15 11.35 3.83
CA SER A 84 11.36 12.45 4.78
C SER A 84 12.70 12.32 5.48
N GLY A 85 13.07 11.12 5.94
CA GLY A 85 14.37 10.87 6.56
C GLY A 85 15.54 11.13 5.62
N VAL A 86 15.39 10.83 4.31
CA VAL A 86 16.42 11.12 3.30
C VAL A 86 16.61 12.63 3.16
N VAL A 87 15.52 13.37 2.93
CA VAL A 87 15.55 14.83 2.72
C VAL A 87 16.00 15.60 3.97
N GLU A 88 15.65 15.11 5.16
CA GLU A 88 16.05 15.73 6.44
C GLU A 88 17.48 15.38 6.86
N GLY A 89 18.21 14.57 6.08
CA GLY A 89 19.59 14.21 6.41
C GLY A 89 19.73 13.21 7.56
N ARG A 90 18.69 12.40 7.85
CA ARG A 90 18.71 11.43 8.96
C ARG A 90 19.61 10.21 8.69
N PHE A 91 20.02 10.01 7.43
CA PHE A 91 20.86 8.89 7.03
C PHE A 91 22.28 9.36 6.73
N SER A 92 23.28 8.51 7.04
CA SER A 92 24.69 8.81 6.77
C SER A 92 24.96 9.06 5.28
N PHE A 93 24.19 8.40 4.41
CA PHE A 93 24.32 8.52 2.96
C PHE A 93 23.48 9.68 2.36
N SER A 94 22.66 10.39 3.16
CA SER A 94 21.73 11.44 2.66
C SER A 94 22.43 12.55 1.87
N ASN A 95 23.64 12.94 2.26
CA ASN A 95 24.37 14.04 1.59
C ASN A 95 24.68 13.71 0.12
N ASN A 96 24.90 12.42 -0.20
CA ASN A 96 25.13 11.99 -1.58
C ASN A 96 23.86 12.04 -2.43
N LEU A 97 22.69 12.24 -1.84
CA LEU A 97 21.38 12.32 -2.52
C LEU A 97 20.87 13.76 -2.63
N GLU A 98 21.63 14.78 -2.22
CA GLU A 98 21.19 16.18 -2.21
C GLU A 98 20.67 16.67 -3.57
N TYR A 99 21.35 16.29 -4.65
CA TYR A 99 20.94 16.64 -6.01
C TYR A 99 19.57 16.07 -6.41
N LEU A 100 19.09 15.05 -5.69
CA LEU A 100 17.77 14.42 -5.89
C LEU A 100 16.70 14.94 -4.95
N PHE A 101 17.02 15.76 -3.95
CA PHE A 101 16.05 16.18 -2.92
C PHE A 101 14.81 16.84 -3.51
N GLN A 102 14.93 17.58 -4.61
CA GLN A 102 13.76 18.13 -5.30
C GLN A 102 12.84 17.02 -5.84
N GLN A 103 13.40 16.00 -6.48
CA GLN A 103 12.63 14.87 -7.01
C GLN A 103 12.01 14.03 -5.88
N LEU A 104 12.78 13.76 -4.82
CA LEU A 104 12.30 13.02 -3.64
C LEU A 104 11.17 13.75 -2.92
N ASN A 105 11.22 15.09 -2.86
CA ASN A 105 10.12 15.88 -2.32
C ASN A 105 8.86 15.81 -3.18
N ILE A 106 9.00 15.82 -4.51
CA ILE A 106 7.86 15.62 -5.42
C ILE A 106 7.23 14.24 -5.19
N MET A 107 8.06 13.18 -5.12
CA MET A 107 7.60 11.82 -4.80
C MET A 107 6.87 11.77 -3.46
N LYS A 108 7.44 12.39 -2.42
CA LYS A 108 6.83 12.48 -1.08
C LYS A 108 5.45 13.14 -1.12
N VAL A 109 5.31 14.28 -1.80
CA VAL A 109 4.02 14.99 -1.91
C VAL A 109 2.99 14.14 -2.64
N ASN A 110 3.36 13.49 -3.75
CA ASN A 110 2.47 12.58 -4.48
C ASN A 110 2.01 11.42 -3.60
N ARG A 111 2.93 10.82 -2.85
CA ARG A 111 2.63 9.73 -1.92
C ARG A 111 1.72 10.14 -0.77
N GLN A 112 1.89 11.35 -0.24
CA GLN A 112 0.99 11.92 0.77
C GLN A 112 -0.43 12.12 0.24
N GLN A 113 -0.59 12.59 -1.00
CA GLN A 113 -1.90 12.71 -1.63
C GLN A 113 -2.57 11.34 -1.80
N GLU A 114 -1.82 10.34 -2.28
CA GLU A 114 -2.32 8.98 -2.41
C GLU A 114 -2.66 8.32 -1.07
N LEU A 115 -1.92 8.66 0.00
CA LEU A 115 -2.24 8.18 1.35
C LEU A 115 -3.60 8.69 1.82
N LEU A 116 -3.89 9.98 1.60
CA LEU A 116 -5.20 10.56 1.90
C LEU A 116 -6.31 9.89 1.09
N GLU A 117 -6.03 9.59 -0.18
CA GLU A 117 -6.96 8.87 -1.05
C GLU A 117 -7.24 7.45 -0.53
N ILE A 118 -6.20 6.67 -0.21
CA ILE A 118 -6.35 5.32 0.37
C ILE A 118 -7.19 5.37 1.65
N GLY A 119 -6.89 6.34 2.55
CA GLY A 119 -7.65 6.52 3.78
C GLY A 119 -9.12 6.86 3.53
N SER A 120 -9.43 7.64 2.48
CA SER A 120 -10.81 7.94 2.10
C SER A 120 -11.54 6.68 1.58
N ILE A 121 -10.87 5.86 0.76
CA ILE A 121 -11.44 4.61 0.22
C ILE A 121 -11.72 3.61 1.35
N ILE A 122 -10.79 3.49 2.30
CA ILE A 122 -10.96 2.62 3.47
C ILE A 122 -12.15 3.09 4.31
N ARG A 123 -12.24 4.39 4.63
CA ARG A 123 -13.37 4.94 5.42
C ARG A 123 -14.72 4.75 4.72
N ASN A 124 -14.79 5.00 3.40
CA ASN A 124 -16.03 4.81 2.64
C ASN A 124 -16.44 3.33 2.56
N SER A 125 -15.47 2.42 2.53
CA SER A 125 -15.73 0.97 2.59
C SER A 125 -16.15 0.50 3.99
N GLN A 126 -15.93 1.32 5.03
CA GLN A 126 -16.23 1.06 6.44
C GLN A 126 -17.35 1.96 6.99
N GLY A 127 -18.36 2.32 6.17
CA GLY A 127 -19.57 3.01 6.65
C GLY A 127 -20.24 2.28 7.84
N PRO A 128 -21.33 2.81 8.45
CA PRO A 128 -21.88 2.39 9.76
C PRO A 128 -22.31 0.92 9.93
N LEU A 129 -22.04 0.07 8.95
CA LEU A 129 -22.43 -1.32 8.77
C LEU A 129 -21.26 -2.29 9.03
N GLY A 130 -20.36 -1.93 9.94
CA GLY A 130 -19.28 -2.80 10.42
C GLY A 130 -19.76 -4.02 11.23
N GLU A 131 -21.08 -4.21 11.37
CA GLU A 131 -21.71 -5.37 12.04
C GLU A 131 -22.71 -6.16 11.17
N THR A 132 -22.90 -5.86 9.88
CA THR A 132 -23.89 -6.58 9.05
C THR A 132 -23.23 -7.40 7.96
N ASN A 133 -22.31 -8.28 8.34
CA ASN A 133 -21.90 -9.37 7.45
C ASN A 133 -21.80 -10.71 8.22
N GLN A 134 -22.77 -10.95 9.11
CA GLN A 134 -23.29 -12.28 9.48
C GLN A 134 -24.41 -12.14 10.54
N MET A 135 -25.52 -11.53 10.16
CA MET A 135 -26.79 -11.81 10.80
C MET A 135 -27.82 -11.79 9.68
N VAL A 136 -28.09 -12.97 9.13
CA VAL A 136 -29.35 -13.20 8.41
C VAL A 136 -30.43 -12.81 9.42
N SER A 137 -31.26 -11.82 9.09
CA SER A 137 -32.35 -11.43 9.98
C SER A 137 -33.21 -12.65 10.26
N GLU A 138 -33.71 -12.84 11.48
CA GLU A 138 -34.61 -13.95 11.82
C GLU A 138 -35.82 -14.03 10.86
N GLU A 139 -36.21 -12.89 10.27
CA GLU A 139 -37.27 -12.80 9.26
C GLU A 139 -36.86 -13.41 7.90
N GLU A 140 -35.60 -13.24 7.47
CA GLU A 140 -35.08 -13.85 6.23
C GLU A 140 -34.83 -15.36 6.41
N PHE A 141 -34.40 -15.78 7.60
CA PHE A 141 -34.25 -17.19 7.95
C PHE A 141 -35.60 -17.91 7.95
N LYS A 142 -36.65 -17.24 8.46
CA LYS A 142 -38.02 -17.76 8.44
C LYS A 142 -38.58 -17.87 7.03
N PHE A 143 -38.25 -16.91 6.15
CA PHE A 143 -38.64 -16.96 4.73
C PHE A 143 -38.02 -18.17 4.00
N LEU A 144 -36.74 -18.43 4.24
CA LEU A 144 -36.04 -19.59 3.65
C LEU A 144 -36.54 -20.95 4.17
N LEU A 145 -37.09 -21.00 5.38
CA LEU A 145 -37.69 -22.21 5.96
C LEU A 145 -39.14 -22.42 5.54
N SER A 146 -39.91 -21.35 5.29
CA SER A 146 -41.29 -21.48 4.80
C SER A 146 -41.39 -22.00 3.38
N ASP A 147 -40.36 -21.83 2.55
CA ASP A 147 -40.33 -22.38 1.18
C ASP A 147 -39.99 -23.88 1.13
N VAL A 148 -39.56 -24.48 2.25
CA VAL A 148 -39.18 -25.91 2.33
C VAL A 148 -40.34 -26.79 2.82
N ASP A 149 -41.37 -26.18 3.41
CA ASP A 149 -42.56 -26.89 3.94
C ASP A 149 -43.73 -26.97 2.93
N GLU A 150 -43.57 -26.48 1.69
CA GLU A 150 -44.61 -26.52 0.62
C GLU A 150 -44.34 -27.53 -0.52
N GLU A 151 -43.48 -28.53 -0.32
CA GLU A 151 -43.41 -29.70 -1.22
C GLU A 151 -43.85 -30.98 -0.47
N GLU A 152 -45.18 -31.20 -0.42
CA GLU A 152 -45.82 -32.51 -0.17
C GLU A 152 -45.52 -33.52 -1.29
#